data_AF-A0AAC8Q680-F1
#
_entry.id   AF-A0AAC8Q680-F1
#
_cell.length_a   1.000
_cell.length_b   1.000
_cell.length_c   1.000
_cell.angle_alpha   90.00
_cell.angle_beta   90.00
_cell.angle_gamma   90.00
#
_symmetry.space_group_name_H-M   'P 1'
#
loop_
_entity.id
_entity.type
_entity.pdbx_description
1 polymer ?
#
loop_
_entity_poly.entity_id
_entity_poly.type
_entity_poly.pdbx_seq_one_letter_code
_entity_poly.pdbx_strand_id
1 'polypeptide(L)' 'MSNIDVVRAWKDEQYRMSLTTEERAQLPQNPAGMVELTDSDLEGVAGGYAEAVDIDVSVTKTSCCTYSTTATACC' A
#
# COMPACT_ATOMS: atom_id res chain seq x y z
N MET A 1 -12.33 26.60 -18.99
CA MET A 1 -11.69 25.38 -18.47
C MET A 1 -12.43 25.00 -17.21
N SER A 2 -13.07 23.83 -17.16
CA SER A 2 -13.58 23.29 -15.91
C SER A 2 -12.40 23.06 -14.97
N ASN A 3 -12.54 23.45 -13.70
CA ASN A 3 -11.51 23.24 -12.69
C ASN A 3 -11.58 21.79 -12.23
N ILE A 4 -10.99 20.88 -13.00
CA ILE A 4 -10.92 19.45 -12.67
C ILE A 4 -9.84 19.24 -11.61
N ASP A 5 -10.19 18.58 -10.51
CA ASP A 5 -9.20 18.16 -9.51
C ASP A 5 -8.48 16.90 -9.99
N VAL A 6 -7.32 17.09 -10.62
CA VAL A 6 -6.51 16.01 -11.18
C VAL A 6 -6.06 15.02 -10.11
N VAL A 7 -5.70 15.51 -8.91
CA VAL A 7 -5.23 14.64 -7.82
C VAL A 7 -6.37 13.75 -7.36
N ARG A 8 -7.56 14.32 -7.18
CA ARG A 8 -8.75 13.55 -6.81
C ARG A 8 -9.16 12.57 -7.90
N ALA A 9 -9.06 12.94 -9.18
CA ALA A 9 -9.38 12.06 -10.30
C ALA A 9 -8.47 10.80 -10.41
N TRP A 10 -7.30 10.81 -9.78
CA TRP A 10 -6.41 9.64 -9.70
C TRP A 10 -6.51 8.87 -8.38
N LYS A 11 -7.01 9.48 -7.31
CA LYS A 11 -7.17 8.84 -6.00
C LYS A 11 -8.56 8.25 -5.76
N ASP A 12 -9.59 8.83 -6.37
CA ASP A 12 -11.00 8.52 -6.17
C ASP A 12 -11.60 8.06 -7.49
N GLU A 13 -11.84 6.75 -7.59
CA GLU A 13 -12.44 6.13 -8.77
C GLU A 13 -13.85 6.64 -9.04
N GLN A 14 -14.66 6.86 -7.99
CA GLN A 14 -16.04 7.33 -8.16
C GLN A 14 -16.06 8.75 -8.72
N TYR A 15 -15.18 9.63 -8.24
CA TYR A 15 -15.03 10.96 -8.80
C TYR A 15 -14.58 10.89 -10.27
N ARG A 16 -13.60 10.04 -10.60
CA ARG A 16 -13.16 9.84 -11.99
C ARG A 16 -14.28 9.35 -12.92
N MET A 17 -15.13 8.44 -12.45
CA MET A 17 -16.27 7.93 -13.21
C MET A 17 -17.40 8.94 -13.34
N SER A 18 -17.50 9.91 -12.42
CA SER A 18 -18.50 10.99 -12.48
C SER A 18 -18.20 12.06 -13.55
N LEU A 19 -16.95 12.13 -14.04
CA LEU A 19 -16.52 13.08 -15.07
C LEU A 19 -17.04 12.68 -16.46
N THR A 20 -17.33 13.68 -17.30
CA THR A 20 -17.71 13.46 -18.70
C THR A 20 -16.54 12.91 -19.53
N THR A 21 -16.83 12.43 -20.74
CA THR A 21 -15.79 11.86 -21.61
C THR A 21 -14.77 12.93 -22.02
N GLU A 22 -15.24 14.15 -22.27
CA GLU A 22 -14.45 15.32 -22.64
C GLU A 22 -13.55 15.75 -21.49
N GLU A 23 -14.06 15.75 -20.25
CA GLU A 23 -13.29 16.10 -19.06
C GLU A 23 -12.25 15.03 -18.71
N ARG A 24 -12.59 13.75 -18.88
CA ARG A 24 -11.63 12.65 -18.71
C ARG A 24 -10.50 12.70 -19.73
N ALA A 25 -10.78 13.16 -20.95
CA ALA A 25 -9.76 13.32 -22.00
C ALA A 25 -8.78 14.46 -21.69
N GLN A 26 -9.13 15.38 -20.79
CA GLN A 26 -8.24 16.43 -20.30
C GLN A 26 -7.32 15.96 -19.16
N LEU A 27 -7.57 14.79 -18.57
CA LEU A 27 -6.69 14.26 -17.53
C LEU A 27 -5.31 13.92 -18.13
N PRO A 28 -4.21 14.27 -17.44
CA PRO A 28 -2.88 13.90 -17.88
C PRO A 28 -2.72 12.37 -17.84
N GLN A 29 -1.67 11.88 -18.50
CA GLN A 29 -1.27 10.48 -18.39
C GLN A 29 -1.09 10.07 -16.92
N ASN A 30 -1.37 8.81 -16.60
CA ASN A 30 -1.28 8.27 -15.24
C ASN A 30 0.04 8.73 -14.55
N PRO A 31 -0.03 9.48 -13.43
CA PRO A 31 1.15 10.02 -12.77
C PRO A 31 2.08 8.93 -12.22
N ALA A 32 1.59 7.72 -11.96
CA ALA A 32 2.45 6.58 -11.59
C ALA A 32 3.15 5.92 -12.80
N GLY A 33 2.75 6.27 -14.02
CA GLY A 33 3.16 5.57 -15.23
C GLY A 33 2.62 4.14 -15.31
N MET A 34 3.02 3.43 -16.35
CA MET A 34 2.93 1.97 -16.39
C MET A 34 4.29 1.45 -15.93
N VAL A 35 4.34 0.84 -14.74
CA VAL A 35 5.51 0.10 -14.27
C VAL A 35 5.17 -1.37 -14.41
N GLU A 36 5.84 -2.05 -15.33
CA GLU A 36 5.82 -3.51 -15.39
C GLU A 36 6.83 -4.04 -14.38
N LEU A 37 6.35 -4.76 -13.37
CA LEU A 37 7.18 -5.46 -12.42
C LEU A 37 7.26 -6.92 -12.86
N THR A 38 8.47 -7.49 -12.88
CA THR A 38 8.63 -8.92 -13.09
C THR A 38 8.23 -9.69 -11.83
N ASP A 39 7.93 -10.99 -11.95
CA ASP A 39 7.63 -11.83 -10.78
C ASP A 39 8.76 -11.77 -9.74
N SER A 40 10.01 -11.70 -10.20
CA SER A 40 11.19 -11.54 -9.32
C SER A 40 11.22 -10.18 -8.61
N ASP A 41 10.76 -9.11 -9.24
CA ASP A 41 10.66 -7.79 -8.59
C ASP A 41 9.56 -7.78 -7.53
N LEU A 42 8.49 -8.55 -7.73
CA LEU A 42 7.39 -8.69 -6.77
C LEU A 42 7.78 -9.51 -5.54
N GLU A 43 8.65 -10.51 -5.68
CA GLU A 43 9.12 -11.35 -4.56
C GLU A 43 9.81 -10.53 -3.45
N GLY A 44 10.46 -9.42 -3.80
CA GLY A 44 11.14 -8.54 -2.84
C GLY A 44 10.22 -7.50 -2.17
N VAL A 45 8.97 -7.37 -2.62
CA VAL A 45 8.04 -6.34 -2.13
C VAL A 45 7.17 -6.93 -1.02
N ALA A 46 7.49 -6.60 0.23
CA ALA A 46 6.67 -6.94 1.39
C ALA A 46 6.02 -5.67 1.98
N GLY A 47 4.70 -5.70 2.16
CA GLY A 47 4.00 -4.67 2.94
C GLY A 47 4.20 -4.92 4.44
N GLY A 48 4.76 -3.96 5.16
CA GLY A 48 4.94 -4.07 6.62
C GLY A 48 6.18 -4.87 7.03
N TYR A 49 7.34 -4.56 6.44
CA TYR A 49 8.61 -4.90 7.06
C TYR A 49 8.75 -4.11 8.36
N ALA A 50 8.57 -4.79 9.50
CA ALA A 50 9.22 -4.35 10.71
C ALA A 50 10.70 -4.66 10.48
N GLU A 51 11.56 -3.65 10.37
CA GLU A 51 12.95 -3.89 10.72
C GLU A 51 12.86 -4.53 12.11
N ALA A 52 13.48 -5.69 12.28
CA ALA A 52 13.71 -6.23 13.62
C ALA A 52 14.68 -5.27 14.31
N VAL A 53 14.17 -4.10 14.68
CA VAL A 53 14.75 -3.30 15.72
C VAL A 53 14.47 -4.14 16.95
N ASP A 54 15.52 -4.69 17.54
CA ASP A 54 15.48 -5.25 18.89
C ASP A 54 15.09 -4.11 19.84
N ILE A 55 13.81 -3.76 19.87
CA ILE A 55 13.26 -2.93 20.93
C ILE A 55 13.04 -3.90 22.07
N ASP A 56 13.93 -3.88 23.05
CA ASP A 56 13.71 -4.48 24.37
C ASP A 56 12.55 -3.72 25.04
N VAL A 57 11.33 -3.95 24.56
CA VAL A 57 10.15 -3.69 25.37
C VAL A 57 10.07 -4.87 26.30
N SER A 58 10.50 -4.67 27.53
CA SER A 58 10.20 -5.56 28.65
C SER A 58 8.68 -5.61 28.84
N VAL A 59 7.99 -6.39 28.00
CA VAL A 59 6.59 -6.71 28.17
C VAL A 59 6.52 -7.64 29.36
N THR A 60 6.01 -7.13 30.47
CA THR A 60 5.70 -7.94 31.65
C THR A 60 4.65 -8.97 31.27
N LYS A 61 5.15 -10.13 30.84
CA LYS A 61 4.53 -11.45 30.71
C LYS A 61 3.06 -11.53 31.17
N THR A 62 2.12 -11.10 30.32
CA THR A 62 0.73 -11.55 30.45
C THR A 62 0.63 -12.88 29.69
N SER A 63 0.73 -13.94 30.49
CA SER A 63 0.42 -15.34 30.20
C SER A 63 -0.36 -15.62 28.91
N CYS A 64 0.32 -16.28 27.96
CA CYS A 64 -0.11 -17.45 27.17
C CYS A 64 0.05 -17.36 25.64
N CYS A 65 0.26 -16.18 25.03
CA CYS A 65 0.53 -16.11 23.59
C CYS A 65 1.62 -15.10 23.28
N THR A 66 2.88 -15.54 23.22
CA THR A 66 3.91 -14.78 22.53
C THR A 66 3.72 -14.98 21.03
N TYR A 67 3.28 -13.94 20.32
CA TYR A 67 3.50 -13.83 18.88
C TYR A 67 5.01 -13.63 18.67
N SER A 68 5.76 -14.72 18.76
CA SER A 68 7.13 -14.80 18.29
C SER A 68 7.05 -15.15 16.81
N THR A 69 7.66 -14.32 15.96
CA THR A 69 7.85 -14.63 14.53
C THR A 69 8.89 -15.72 14.28
N THR A 70 9.49 -16.29 15.33
CA THR A 70 10.22 -17.55 15.20
C THR A 70 9.35 -18.67 15.77
N ALA A 71 8.75 -19.40 14.84
CA ALA A 71 8.13 -20.69 15.08
C ALA A 71 9.13 -21.60 15.80
N THR A 72 8.96 -21.79 17.10
CA THR A 72 9.46 -23.00 17.77
C THR A 72 8.49 -23.40 18.86
N ALA A 73 7.72 -24.42 18.50
CA ALA A 73 7.00 -25.37 19.36
C ALA A 73 5.95 -24.80 20.34
N CYS A 74 4.69 -24.81 19.92
CA CYS A 74 3.63 -25.23 20.84
C CYS A 74 3.69 -26.76 20.94
N CYS A 75 3.81 -27.26 22.17
CA CYS A 75 3.43 -28.63 22.53
C CYS A 75 1.91 -28.80 22.49
#